data_AF-A0A829WNX8-F1
#
_entry.id   AF-A0A829WNX8-F1
#
_cell.length_a   1.000
_cell.length_b   1.000
_cell.length_c   1.000
_cell.angle_alpha   90.00
_cell.angle_beta   90.00
_cell.angle_gamma   90.00
#
_symmetry.space_group_name_H-M   'P 1'
#
loop_
_entity.id
_entity.type
_entity.pdbx_description
1 polymer ?
#
loop_
_entity_poly.entity_id
_entity_poly.type
_entity_poly.pdbx_seq_one_letter_code
_entity_poly.pdbx_strand_id
1 'polypeptide(L)'
;MNGTWKADEILLTDADIQNINSQAGKLKWHEDKSQNFRGNWTQMVFKFDNSSYLFRFASYMTYKGFKSKVRELARIIGAKEVTVAEDEGQQAIGCLSYWSCERDVLVVLFRTEIEVPDGQRRQFNVYDPRELFK
;
A
#
# COMPACT_ATOMS: atom_id res chain seq x y z
N MET A 1 16.21 4.40 2.45
CA MET A 1 14.81 4.88 2.45
C MET A 1 14.72 6.02 1.44
N ASN A 2 13.71 6.03 0.58
CA ASN A 2 13.61 6.96 -0.55
C ASN A 2 12.41 7.90 -0.36
N GLY A 3 12.51 9.17 -0.76
CA GLY A 3 11.45 10.18 -0.60
C GLY A 3 11.48 10.98 0.71
N THR A 4 10.59 11.98 0.82
CA THR A 4 10.36 12.73 2.06
C THR A 4 9.20 12.11 2.83
N TRP A 5 9.47 11.68 4.06
CA TRP A 5 8.48 11.05 4.93
C TRP A 5 7.99 12.08 5.95
N LYS A 6 6.71 12.42 5.88
CA LYS A 6 6.01 13.24 6.87
C LYS A 6 5.27 12.34 7.86
N ALA A 7 4.73 12.95 8.91
CA ALA A 7 4.03 12.25 9.99
C ALA A 7 2.81 11.43 9.53
N ASP A 8 2.32 11.62 8.30
CA ASP A 8 1.09 11.03 7.79
C ASP A 8 1.17 10.60 6.30
N GLU A 9 2.23 10.98 5.59
CA GLU A 9 2.37 10.75 4.16
C GLU A 9 3.83 10.53 3.73
N ILE A 10 4.03 9.78 2.65
CA ILE A 10 5.27 9.73 1.89
C ILE A 10 5.08 10.59 0.65
N LEU A 11 6.00 11.52 0.42
CA LEU A 11 6.03 12.40 -0.74
C LEU A 11 7.20 12.03 -1.65
N LEU A 12 6.87 11.79 -2.92
CA LEU A 12 7.83 11.36 -3.94
C LEU A 12 7.76 12.30 -5.14
N THR A 13 8.87 12.95 -5.43
CA THR A 13 9.08 13.67 -6.69
C THR A 13 9.31 12.68 -7.85
N ASP A 14 9.27 13.16 -9.08
CA ASP A 14 9.68 12.35 -10.24
C ASP A 14 11.10 11.80 -10.11
N ALA A 15 12.03 12.60 -9.56
CA ALA A 15 13.40 12.18 -9.33
C ALA A 15 13.49 11.04 -8.30
N ASP A 16 12.70 11.10 -7.22
CA ASP A 16 12.60 10.02 -6.24
C ASP A 16 12.10 8.73 -6.89
N ILE A 17 11.05 8.83 -7.71
CA ILE A 17 10.45 7.68 -8.41
C ILE A 17 11.46 7.04 -9.37
N GLN A 18 12.19 7.85 -10.14
CA GLN A 18 13.23 7.37 -11.04
C GLN A 18 14.35 6.66 -10.27
N ASN A 19 14.83 7.27 -9.17
CA ASN A 19 15.86 6.67 -8.33
C ASN A 19 15.40 5.33 -7.72
N ILE A 20 14.19 5.27 -7.15
CA ILE A 20 13.59 4.04 -6.61
C ILE A 20 13.54 2.94 -7.67
N ASN A 21 13.08 3.28 -8.88
CA ASN A 21 12.98 2.31 -9.97
C ASN A 21 14.35 1.82 -10.44
N SER A 22 15.39 2.66 -10.38
CA SER A 22 16.76 2.28 -10.74
C SER A 22 17.41 1.31 -9.74
N GLN A 23 17.00 1.36 -8.47
CA GLN A 23 17.54 0.54 -7.38
C GLN A 23 16.72 -0.72 -7.11
N ALA A 24 15.68 -0.98 -7.91
CA ALA A 24 14.70 -2.01 -7.62
C ALA A 24 15.30 -3.43 -7.69
N GLY A 25 15.50 -4.05 -6.52
CA GLY A 25 15.80 -5.46 -6.39
C GLY A 25 14.59 -6.36 -6.73
N LYS A 26 14.84 -7.67 -6.80
CA LYS A 26 13.77 -8.65 -7.05
C LYS A 26 12.94 -8.87 -5.77
N LEU A 27 11.69 -8.38 -5.77
CA LEU A 27 10.72 -8.66 -4.71
C LEU A 27 10.34 -10.15 -4.70
N LYS A 28 10.52 -10.82 -3.56
CA LYS A 28 9.99 -12.17 -3.35
C LYS A 28 8.49 -12.10 -3.09
N TRP A 29 7.75 -13.00 -3.73
CA TRP A 29 6.29 -12.99 -3.75
C TRP A 29 5.76 -14.32 -3.24
N HIS A 30 5.06 -14.30 -2.11
CA HIS A 30 4.45 -15.45 -1.47
C HIS A 30 2.93 -15.35 -1.61
N GLU A 31 2.32 -16.38 -2.20
CA GLU A 31 0.87 -16.48 -2.36
C GLU A 31 0.45 -17.94 -2.35
N ASP A 32 -0.76 -18.21 -1.85
CA ASP A 32 -1.39 -19.49 -2.06
C ASP A 32 -2.02 -19.53 -3.46
N LYS A 33 -1.48 -20.36 -4.35
CA LYS A 33 -1.97 -20.51 -5.72
C LYS A 33 -3.34 -21.16 -5.81
N SER A 34 -3.80 -21.82 -4.74
CA SER A 34 -5.13 -22.44 -4.68
C SER A 34 -6.27 -21.41 -4.59
N GLN A 35 -5.98 -20.19 -4.09
CA GLN A 35 -6.94 -19.09 -3.92
C GLN A 35 -7.39 -18.43 -5.25
N ASN A 36 -6.98 -18.98 -6.41
CA ASN A 36 -7.39 -18.62 -7.78
C ASN A 36 -7.75 -17.13 -7.99
N PHE A 37 -6.78 -16.23 -7.79
CA PHE A 37 -6.96 -14.78 -7.93
C PHE A 37 -7.23 -14.29 -9.37
N ARG A 38 -7.27 -15.18 -10.38
CA ARG A 38 -7.50 -14.83 -11.78
C ARG A 38 -9.01 -14.77 -12.07
N GLY A 39 -9.61 -13.59 -11.91
CA GLY A 39 -10.97 -13.30 -12.37
C GLY A 39 -11.85 -12.63 -11.31
N ASN A 40 -11.47 -12.70 -10.04
CA ASN A 40 -12.30 -12.19 -8.97
C ASN A 40 -11.99 -10.73 -8.64
N TRP A 41 -13.03 -9.90 -8.68
CA TRP A 41 -13.04 -8.52 -8.19
C TRP A 41 -13.08 -8.55 -6.65
N THR A 42 -12.04 -9.08 -6.01
CA THR A 42 -11.99 -9.33 -4.56
C THR A 42 -10.93 -8.44 -3.90
N GLN A 43 -11.21 -7.99 -2.68
CA GLN A 43 -10.20 -7.32 -1.84
C GLN A 43 -9.20 -8.36 -1.36
N MET A 44 -7.92 -8.09 -1.61
CA MET A 44 -6.82 -8.91 -1.10
C MET A 44 -6.08 -8.13 -0.02
N VAL A 45 -5.61 -8.86 0.98
CA VAL A 45 -4.69 -8.33 1.98
C VAL A 45 -3.27 -8.80 1.68
N PHE A 46 -2.31 -8.00 2.10
CA PHE A 46 -0.90 -8.33 1.95
C PHE A 46 -0.09 -7.83 3.14
N LYS A 47 1.04 -8.49 3.37
CA LYS A 47 2.01 -8.16 4.42
C LYS A 47 3.40 -8.02 3.82
N PHE A 48 4.07 -6.92 4.14
CA PHE A 48 5.49 -6.74 3.82
C PHE A 48 6.38 -7.35 4.91
N ASP A 49 7.56 -7.83 4.53
CA ASP A 49 8.53 -8.41 5.46
C ASP A 49 8.99 -7.43 6.54
N ASN A 50 9.00 -6.14 6.23
CA ASN A 50 9.40 -5.08 7.15
C ASN A 50 8.24 -4.42 7.92
N SER A 51 7.06 -5.05 7.95
CA SER A 51 5.92 -4.58 8.73
C SER A 51 5.26 -5.71 9.54
N SER A 52 4.75 -5.37 10.72
CA SER A 52 3.89 -6.28 11.50
C SER A 52 2.44 -6.27 11.04
N TYR A 53 2.03 -5.26 10.25
CA TYR A 53 0.64 -5.02 9.90
C TYR A 53 0.24 -5.68 8.58
N LEU A 54 -1.06 -5.88 8.42
CA LEU A 54 -1.68 -6.23 7.14
C LEU A 54 -2.14 -4.96 6.43
N PHE A 55 -2.07 -5.00 5.12
CA PHE A 55 -2.42 -3.90 4.24
C PHE A 55 -3.44 -4.32 3.21
N ARG A 56 -4.24 -3.37 2.75
CA ARG A 56 -5.15 -3.53 1.61
C ARG A 56 -5.22 -2.25 0.80
N PHE A 57 -5.59 -2.35 -0.47
CA PHE A 57 -5.93 -1.15 -1.24
C PHE A 57 -7.40 -0.80 -1.04
N ALA A 58 -7.69 0.51 -1.01
CA ALA A 58 -9.06 1.03 -0.85
C ALA A 58 -9.94 0.85 -2.12
N SER A 59 -9.44 0.14 -3.13
CA SER A 59 -10.15 -0.16 -4.37
C SER A 59 -9.98 -1.62 -4.74
N TYR A 60 -11.05 -2.20 -5.28
CA TYR A 60 -10.96 -3.46 -5.99
C TYR A 60 -10.21 -3.25 -7.31
N MET A 61 -9.43 -4.25 -7.69
CA MET A 61 -8.65 -4.21 -8.92
C MET A 61 -8.37 -5.62 -9.42
N THR A 62 -7.99 -5.73 -10.70
CA THR A 62 -7.50 -7.01 -11.22
C THR A 62 -6.25 -7.43 -10.45
N TYR A 63 -6.03 -8.75 -10.32
CA TYR A 63 -4.82 -9.28 -9.70
C TYR A 63 -3.52 -8.78 -10.35
N LYS A 64 -3.53 -8.51 -11.67
CA LYS A 64 -2.40 -7.87 -12.37
C LYS A 64 -2.16 -6.44 -11.86
N GLY A 65 -3.22 -5.64 -11.71
CA GLY A 65 -3.16 -4.29 -11.17
C GLY A 65 -2.66 -4.29 -9.72
N PHE A 66 -3.20 -5.19 -8.90
CA PHE A 66 -2.77 -5.41 -7.52
C PHE A 66 -1.27 -5.70 -7.45
N LYS A 67 -0.79 -6.69 -8.19
CA LYS A 67 0.62 -7.08 -8.19
C LYS A 67 1.53 -5.94 -8.62
N SER A 68 1.10 -5.11 -9.56
CA SER A 68 1.82 -3.90 -9.96
C SER A 68 1.90 -2.88 -8.82
N LYS A 69 0.77 -2.59 -8.17
CA LYS A 69 0.68 -1.61 -7.07
C LYS A 69 1.42 -2.04 -5.81
N VAL A 70 1.32 -3.33 -5.41
CA VAL A 70 2.08 -3.87 -4.28
C VAL A 70 3.58 -3.77 -4.55
N ARG A 71 4.04 -4.07 -5.77
CA ARG A 71 5.47 -3.96 -6.12
C ARG A 71 5.98 -2.52 -6.10
N GLU A 72 5.18 -1.59 -6.62
CA GLU A 72 5.47 -0.16 -6.55
C GLU A 72 5.64 0.26 -5.09
N LEU A 73 4.66 -0.06 -4.25
CA LEU A 73 4.68 0.24 -2.82
C LEU A 73 5.88 -0.40 -2.11
N ALA A 74 6.14 -1.68 -2.35
CA ALA A 74 7.27 -2.42 -1.76
C ALA A 74 8.60 -1.71 -2.02
N ARG A 75 8.82 -1.18 -3.23
CA ARG A 75 10.03 -0.44 -3.57
C ARG A 75 10.12 0.89 -2.83
N ILE A 76 9.00 1.61 -2.71
CA ILE A 76 8.92 2.89 -1.97
C ILE A 76 9.32 2.68 -0.51
N ILE A 77 8.76 1.65 0.13
CA ILE A 77 9.00 1.35 1.55
C ILE A 77 10.24 0.49 1.82
N GLY A 78 10.95 0.04 0.78
CA GLY A 78 12.15 -0.79 0.91
C GLY A 78 11.92 -2.26 1.29
N ALA A 79 10.70 -2.78 1.14
CA ALA A 79 10.36 -4.18 1.42
C ALA A 79 10.98 -5.14 0.38
N LYS A 80 11.40 -6.33 0.84
CA LYS A 80 12.05 -7.35 0.01
C LYS A 80 11.17 -8.56 -0.24
N GLU A 81 10.18 -8.77 0.61
CA GLU A 81 9.24 -9.88 0.49
C GLU A 81 7.82 -9.40 0.75
N VAL A 82 6.86 -10.03 0.07
CA VAL A 82 5.44 -9.79 0.33
C VAL A 82 4.69 -11.12 0.37
N THR A 83 3.77 -11.23 1.33
CA THR A 83 2.84 -12.34 1.47
C THR A 83 1.43 -11.84 1.20
N VAL A 84 0.69 -12.56 0.35
CA VAL A 84 -0.68 -12.23 -0.06
C VAL A 84 -1.65 -13.28 0.48
N ALA A 85 -2.80 -12.83 0.95
CA ALA A 85 -3.91 -13.67 1.38
C ALA A 85 -5.26 -13.04 0.99
N GLU A 86 -6.33 -13.84 1.02
CA GLU A 86 -7.70 -13.34 0.95
C GLU A 86 -8.04 -12.50 2.19
N ASP A 87 -8.89 -11.47 2.01
CA ASP A 87 -9.39 -10.67 3.13
C ASP A 87 -10.48 -11.44 3.88
N GLU A 88 -10.10 -12.17 4.93
CA GLU A 88 -11.02 -12.91 5.82
C GLU A 88 -11.70 -11.99 6.87
N GLY A 89 -11.84 -10.69 6.59
CA GLY A 89 -12.34 -9.70 7.54
C GLY A 89 -11.28 -9.26 8.56
N GLN A 90 -10.00 -9.41 8.20
CA GLN A 90 -8.90 -9.00 9.06
C GLN A 90 -8.76 -7.48 9.04
N GLN A 91 -8.45 -6.87 10.19
CA GLN A 91 -8.24 -5.42 10.27
C GLN A 91 -6.96 -5.03 9.52
N ALA A 92 -7.11 -4.65 8.26
CA ALA A 92 -6.00 -4.25 7.39
C ALA A 92 -5.94 -2.72 7.21
N ILE A 93 -4.73 -2.18 7.21
CA ILE A 93 -4.44 -0.77 6.96
C ILE A 93 -4.62 -0.48 5.46
N GLY A 94 -5.45 0.51 5.15
CA GLY A 94 -5.71 0.95 3.78
C GLY A 94 -4.53 1.75 3.22
N CYS A 95 -4.04 1.34 2.05
CA CYS A 95 -3.05 2.05 1.27
C CYS A 95 -3.74 2.90 0.20
N LEU A 96 -3.38 4.18 0.13
CA LEU A 96 -3.82 5.09 -0.93
C LEU A 96 -2.61 5.79 -1.54
N SER A 97 -2.58 5.89 -2.87
CA SER A 97 -1.62 6.75 -3.56
C SER A 97 -2.29 7.57 -4.67
N TYR A 98 -1.87 8.84 -4.80
CA TYR A 98 -2.40 9.76 -5.80
C TYR A 98 -1.37 10.85 -6.14
N TRP A 99 -1.43 11.40 -7.35
CA TRP A 99 -0.62 12.55 -7.74
C TRP A 99 -1.26 13.84 -7.22
N SER A 100 -0.49 14.67 -6.50
CA SER A 100 -0.92 15.99 -6.05
C SER A 100 -0.42 17.03 -7.05
N CYS A 101 -1.32 17.57 -7.88
CA CYS A 101 -0.94 18.58 -8.88
C CYS A 101 -0.44 19.89 -8.25
N GLU A 102 -0.95 20.26 -7.07
CA GLU A 102 -0.51 21.45 -6.34
C GLU A 102 0.94 21.34 -5.84
N ARG A 103 1.30 20.15 -5.37
CA ARG A 103 2.62 19.87 -4.78
C ARG A 103 3.61 19.26 -5.78
N ASP A 104 3.12 18.88 -6.96
CA ASP A 104 3.83 18.16 -8.02
C ASP A 104 4.58 16.91 -7.53
N VAL A 105 3.89 16.11 -6.72
CA VAL A 105 4.45 14.88 -6.12
C VAL A 105 3.43 13.76 -6.09
N LEU A 106 3.91 12.52 -6.11
CA LEU A 106 3.14 11.36 -5.71
C LEU A 106 3.04 11.31 -4.18
N VAL A 107 1.82 11.26 -3.69
CA VAL A 107 1.49 11.13 -2.27
C VAL A 107 1.12 9.68 -2.00
N VAL A 108 1.69 9.09 -0.95
CA VAL A 108 1.31 7.76 -0.44
C VAL A 108 0.92 7.90 1.03
N LEU A 109 -0.24 7.37 1.42
CA LEU A 109 -0.75 7.44 2.78
C LEU A 109 -1.38 6.12 3.23
N PHE A 110 -1.37 5.92 4.53
CA PHE A 110 -1.85 4.72 5.20
C PHE A 110 -2.93 5.08 6.22
N ARG A 111 -4.10 4.46 6.12
CA ARG A 111 -5.24 4.82 6.97
C ARG A 111 -6.22 3.67 7.21
N THR A 112 -6.95 3.73 8.32
CA THR A 112 -8.12 2.89 8.58
C THR A 112 -9.36 3.75 8.67
N GLU A 113 -10.49 3.24 8.20
CA GLU A 113 -11.79 3.92 8.30
C GLU A 113 -12.32 3.79 9.73
N ILE A 114 -12.83 4.89 10.26
CA ILE A 114 -13.48 4.95 11.57
C ILE A 114 -14.98 4.81 11.34
N GLU A 115 -15.61 3.93 12.11
CA GLU A 115 -17.06 3.82 12.10
C GLU A 115 -17.67 5.12 12.62
N VAL A 116 -18.52 5.74 11.81
CA VAL A 116 -19.21 6.99 12.12
C VAL A 116 -20.71 6.80 11.96
N PRO A 117 -21.55 7.49 12.75
CA PRO A 117 -23.00 7.44 12.60
C PRO A 117 -23.48 7.82 11.20
N ASP A 118 -24.62 7.27 10.79
CA ASP A 118 -25.26 7.59 9.52
C ASP A 118 -25.47 9.09 9.32
N GLY A 119 -25.17 9.56 8.11
CA GLY A 119 -25.25 10.99 7.75
C GLY A 119 -24.01 11.81 8.13
N GLN A 120 -23.04 11.25 8.86
CA GLN A 120 -21.76 11.91 9.08
C GLN A 120 -20.77 11.66 7.95
N ARG A 121 -19.83 12.59 7.79
CA ARG A 121 -18.70 12.40 6.88
C ARG A 121 -17.80 11.28 7.40
N ARG A 122 -17.31 10.44 6.49
CA ARG A 122 -16.32 9.40 6.79
C ARG A 122 -15.10 10.00 7.47
N GLN A 123 -14.61 9.30 8.49
CA GLN A 123 -13.42 9.67 9.24
C GLN A 123 -12.37 8.57 9.12
N PHE A 124 -11.10 8.94 9.28
CA PHE A 124 -9.98 8.03 9.10
C PHE A 124 -8.93 8.25 10.18
N ASN A 125 -8.38 7.16 10.72
CA ASN A 125 -7.13 7.20 11.45
C ASN A 125 -6.00 7.13 10.41
N VAL A 126 -5.13 8.13 10.39
CA VAL A 126 -3.95 8.18 9.51
C VAL A 126 -2.72 7.79 10.31
N TYR A 127 -1.89 6.94 9.73
CA TYR A 127 -0.72 6.38 10.39
C TYR A 127 0.56 7.03 9.87
N ASP A 128 1.52 7.24 10.77
CA ASP A 128 2.88 7.59 10.39
C ASP A 128 3.53 6.40 9.69
N PRO A 129 3.95 6.54 8.42
CA PRO A 129 4.60 5.45 7.71
C PRO A 129 5.84 4.91 8.44
N ARG A 130 6.53 5.74 9.24
CA ARG A 130 7.72 5.35 10.02
C ARG A 130 7.40 4.41 11.19
N GLU A 131 6.15 4.42 11.66
CA GLU A 131 5.68 3.48 12.68
C GLU A 131 5.25 2.14 12.05
N LEU A 132 4.85 2.17 10.79
CA LEU A 132 4.35 1.00 10.07
C LEU A 132 5.46 0.13 9.49
N PHE A 133 6.61 0.72 9.14
CA PHE A 133 7.69 0.06 8.41
C PHE A 133 9.04 0.26 9.10
N LYS A 134 9.83 -0.82 9.20
CA LYS A 134 11.19 -0.82 9.76
C LYS A 134 12.27 -0.91 8.69
#